data_AF-A0A2G6LF48-F1
#
_entry.id   AF-A0A2G6LF48-F1
#
_cell.length_a   1.000
_cell.length_b   1.000
_cell.length_c   1.000
_cell.angle_alpha   90.00
_cell.angle_beta   90.00
_cell.angle_gamma   90.00
#
_symmetry.space_group_name_H-M   'P 1'
#
loop_
_entity.id
_entity.type
_entity.pdbx_description
1 polymer ?
#
loop_
_entity_poly.entity_id
_entity_poly.type
_entity_poly.pdbx_seq_one_letter_code
_entity_poly.pdbx_strand_id
1 'polypeptide(L)'
;MAAFEYCSLNYLNQWLSHDRAYCQVFSEGNKTEKLNMLKRAADFYKVARNLPKKFDEGQKLERYEPVLEIIESVDKNDFNEDPLLKIREIEGKISKKYGNRSVLSLTTKFLWLKIKQPILIYDSQARIALNVPNGDLEKYYDKWRVSFGDRKNEIIKACSELPKMHLYTIDNEVGTQEYIKSLVGNSWFHERVFDIYLWNEGKKP
;
A
#
# COMPACT_ATOMS: atom_id res chain seq x y z
N MET A 1 4.59 17.56 14.78
CA MET A 1 5.00 16.82 13.57
C MET A 1 5.24 15.39 13.98
N ALA A 2 4.79 14.38 13.24
CA ALA A 2 5.12 12.99 13.61
C ALA A 2 6.61 12.75 13.37
N ALA A 3 7.33 12.25 14.37
CA ALA A 3 8.75 11.94 14.25
C ALA A 3 8.94 10.67 13.39
N PHE A 4 10.01 10.62 12.58
CA PHE A 4 10.24 9.47 11.70
C PHE A 4 10.52 8.18 12.48
N GLU A 5 11.05 8.26 13.70
CA GLU A 5 11.21 7.15 14.63
C GLU A 5 9.87 6.51 15.01
N TYR A 6 8.85 7.35 15.24
CA TYR A 6 7.50 6.86 15.48
C TYR A 6 6.92 6.23 14.21
N CYS A 7 7.06 6.89 13.06
CA CYS A 7 6.52 6.37 11.80
C CYS A 7 7.19 5.07 11.36
N SER A 8 8.50 4.92 11.58
CA SER A 8 9.25 3.72 11.22
C SER A 8 8.86 2.52 12.09
N LEU A 9 8.74 2.71 13.40
CA LEU A 9 8.28 1.67 14.32
C LEU A 9 6.81 1.30 14.06
N ASN A 10 5.95 2.30 13.82
CA ASN A 10 4.55 2.07 13.47
C ASN A 10 4.43 1.22 12.19
N TYR A 11 5.16 1.59 11.14
CA TYR A 11 5.13 0.81 9.90
C TYR A 11 5.71 -0.60 10.08
N LEU A 12 6.79 -0.76 10.87
CA LEU A 12 7.33 -2.09 11.18
C LEU A 12 6.27 -2.99 11.82
N ASN A 13 5.55 -2.48 12.82
CA ASN A 13 4.49 -3.25 13.48
C ASN A 13 3.34 -3.56 12.51
N GLN A 14 2.93 -2.61 11.66
CA GLN A 14 1.94 -2.86 10.62
C GLN A 14 2.40 -3.94 9.63
N TRP A 15 3.68 -3.92 9.24
CA TRP A 15 4.26 -4.92 8.34
C TRP A 15 4.19 -6.32 8.96
N LEU A 16 4.65 -6.46 10.21
CA LEU A 16 4.66 -7.74 10.92
C LEU A 16 3.25 -8.29 11.18
N SER A 17 2.28 -7.44 11.50
CA SER A 17 0.90 -7.86 11.78
C SER A 17 0.06 -8.15 10.53
N HIS A 18 0.32 -7.45 9.42
CA HIS A 18 -0.60 -7.40 8.28
C HIS A 18 0.11 -7.50 6.94
N ASP A 19 0.85 -6.46 6.53
CA ASP A 19 1.26 -6.30 5.13
C ASP A 19 2.19 -7.43 4.66
N ARG A 20 3.01 -8.02 5.56
CA ARG A 20 3.86 -9.20 5.26
C ARG A 20 3.02 -10.37 4.76
N ALA A 21 2.01 -10.76 5.54
CA ALA A 21 1.13 -11.88 5.22
C ALA A 21 0.32 -11.59 3.96
N TYR A 22 -0.08 -10.34 3.76
CA TYR A 22 -0.82 -9.92 2.57
C TYR A 22 0.04 -10.12 1.33
N CYS A 23 1.25 -9.54 1.32
CA CYS A 23 2.18 -9.66 0.20
C CYS A 23 2.50 -11.12 -0.12
N GLN A 24 2.76 -11.95 0.90
CA GLN A 24 3.09 -13.36 0.73
C GLN A 24 1.96 -14.12 0.03
N VAL A 25 0.71 -13.96 0.47
CA VAL A 25 -0.43 -14.64 -0.16
C VAL A 25 -0.70 -14.15 -1.58
N PHE A 26 -0.46 -12.87 -1.89
CA PHE A 26 -0.55 -12.40 -3.28
C PHE A 26 0.50 -13.02 -4.21
N SER A 27 1.68 -13.34 -3.68
CA SER A 27 2.76 -13.98 -4.45
C SER A 27 2.55 -15.49 -4.61
N GLU A 28 2.15 -16.19 -3.55
CA GLU A 28 2.24 -17.66 -3.46
C GLU A 28 0.89 -18.36 -3.28
N GLY A 29 -0.16 -17.63 -2.89
CA GLY A 29 -1.44 -18.20 -2.51
C GLY A 29 -2.30 -18.67 -3.69
N ASN A 30 -3.21 -19.60 -3.40
CA ASN A 30 -4.26 -20.01 -4.33
C ASN A 30 -5.39 -18.96 -4.40
N LYS A 31 -6.32 -19.13 -5.34
CA LYS A 31 -7.45 -18.21 -5.56
C LYS A 31 -8.23 -17.91 -4.27
N THR A 32 -8.61 -18.94 -3.52
CA THR A 32 -9.39 -18.81 -2.28
C THR A 32 -8.64 -18.04 -1.20
N GLU A 33 -7.35 -18.31 -1.03
CA GLU A 33 -6.49 -17.59 -0.09
C GLU A 33 -6.36 -16.12 -0.48
N LYS A 34 -6.15 -15.83 -1.77
CA LYS A 34 -6.05 -14.46 -2.29
C LYS A 34 -7.35 -13.68 -2.15
N LEU A 35 -8.51 -14.28 -2.38
CA LEU A 35 -9.82 -13.63 -2.16
C LEU A 35 -10.03 -13.30 -0.68
N ASN A 36 -9.73 -14.24 0.20
CA ASN A 36 -9.78 -14.02 1.65
C ASN A 36 -8.81 -12.90 2.07
N MET A 37 -7.64 -12.84 1.44
CA MET A 37 -6.65 -11.82 1.74
C MET A 37 -7.04 -10.44 1.22
N LEU A 38 -7.61 -10.35 0.01
CA LEU A 38 -8.21 -9.12 -0.52
C LEU A 38 -9.27 -8.57 0.44
N LYS A 39 -10.09 -9.43 1.04
CA LYS A 39 -11.06 -9.01 2.05
C LYS A 39 -10.41 -8.38 3.27
N ARG A 40 -9.43 -9.06 3.87
CA ARG A 40 -8.69 -8.54 5.04
C ARG A 40 -7.99 -7.21 4.73
N ALA A 41 -7.31 -7.13 3.58
CA ALA A 41 -6.65 -5.92 3.12
C ALA A 41 -7.67 -4.78 2.87
N ALA A 42 -8.80 -5.07 2.23
CA ALA A 42 -9.84 -4.09 1.96
C ALA A 42 -10.41 -3.47 3.24
N ASP A 43 -10.58 -4.29 4.28
CA ASP A 43 -11.07 -3.86 5.58
C ASP A 43 -10.01 -3.04 6.33
N PHE A 44 -8.77 -3.55 6.39
CA PHE A 44 -7.63 -2.87 7.03
C PHE A 44 -7.40 -1.47 6.44
N TYR A 45 -7.35 -1.37 5.11
CA TYR A 45 -7.17 -0.11 4.41
C TYR A 45 -8.44 0.74 4.28
N LYS A 46 -9.58 0.25 4.79
CA LYS A 46 -10.90 0.91 4.75
C LYS A 46 -11.37 1.27 3.33
N VAL A 47 -11.06 0.40 2.37
CA VAL A 47 -11.44 0.56 0.96
C VAL A 47 -12.59 -0.37 0.53
N ALA A 48 -13.03 -1.31 1.38
CA ALA A 48 -14.13 -2.23 1.09
C ALA A 48 -15.43 -1.52 0.63
N ARG A 49 -15.75 -0.36 1.20
CA ARG A 49 -16.91 0.49 0.83
C ARG A 49 -16.90 0.94 -0.62
N ASN A 50 -15.74 0.94 -1.27
CA ASN A 50 -15.59 1.31 -2.67
C ASN A 50 -16.01 0.18 -3.61
N LEU A 51 -16.27 -1.03 -3.13
CA LEU A 51 -16.69 -2.16 -3.96
C LEU A 51 -18.06 -2.68 -3.49
N PRO A 52 -19.19 -2.18 -4.01
CA PRO A 52 -20.51 -2.60 -3.55
C PRO A 52 -20.78 -4.06 -3.88
N LYS A 53 -21.36 -4.81 -2.94
CA LYS A 53 -21.65 -6.25 -3.07
C LYS A 53 -22.55 -6.61 -4.26
N LYS A 54 -23.37 -5.67 -4.73
CA LYS A 54 -24.24 -5.87 -5.91
C LYS A 54 -23.47 -6.15 -7.22
N PHE A 55 -22.18 -5.83 -7.27
CA PHE A 55 -21.33 -6.04 -8.44
C PHE A 55 -20.46 -7.30 -8.38
N ASP A 56 -20.47 -8.03 -7.26
CA ASP A 56 -19.84 -9.35 -7.12
C ASP A 56 -20.84 -10.38 -6.58
N GLU A 57 -21.07 -10.41 -5.27
CA GLU A 57 -21.99 -11.38 -4.64
C GLU A 57 -23.41 -11.31 -5.24
N GLY A 58 -23.87 -10.10 -5.57
CA GLY A 58 -25.16 -9.89 -6.26
C GLY A 58 -25.23 -10.43 -7.69
N GLN A 59 -24.08 -10.72 -8.29
CA GLN A 59 -23.93 -11.38 -9.60
C GLN A 59 -23.52 -12.85 -9.47
N LYS A 60 -23.62 -13.42 -8.25
CA LYS A 60 -23.20 -14.80 -7.92
C LYS A 60 -21.70 -15.06 -8.09
N LEU A 61 -20.89 -14.00 -8.04
CA LEU A 61 -19.43 -14.10 -8.02
C LEU A 61 -18.93 -14.15 -6.58
N GLU A 62 -17.74 -14.69 -6.37
CA GLU A 62 -17.07 -14.59 -5.08
C GLU A 62 -16.71 -13.13 -4.78
N ARG A 63 -16.73 -12.76 -3.50
CA ARG A 63 -16.44 -11.40 -3.07
C ARG A 63 -15.01 -11.00 -3.47
N TYR A 64 -14.88 -9.89 -4.21
CA TYR A 64 -13.63 -9.40 -4.82
C TYR A 64 -13.08 -10.19 -6.02
N GLU A 65 -13.79 -11.20 -6.53
CA GLU A 65 -13.35 -11.99 -7.68
C GLU A 65 -13.01 -11.13 -8.92
N PRO A 66 -13.84 -10.16 -9.36
CA PRO A 66 -13.49 -9.30 -10.49
C PRO A 66 -12.23 -8.48 -10.27
N VAL A 67 -11.92 -8.10 -9.02
CA VAL A 67 -10.68 -7.39 -8.69
C VAL A 67 -9.49 -8.32 -8.78
N LEU A 68 -9.62 -9.54 -8.23
CA LEU A 68 -8.54 -10.51 -8.24
C LEU A 68 -8.13 -10.86 -9.67
N GLU A 69 -9.09 -11.14 -10.55
CA GLU A 69 -8.82 -11.45 -11.97
C GLU A 69 -8.02 -10.34 -12.65
N ILE A 70 -8.39 -9.07 -12.40
CA ILE A 70 -7.67 -7.93 -12.96
C ILE A 70 -6.26 -7.87 -12.39
N ILE A 71 -6.11 -7.93 -11.08
CA ILE A 71 -4.81 -7.75 -10.41
C ILE A 71 -3.87 -8.93 -10.67
N GLU A 72 -4.36 -10.16 -10.77
CA GLU A 72 -3.55 -11.34 -11.08
C GLU A 72 -2.92 -11.26 -12.46
N SER A 73 -3.61 -10.65 -13.43
CA SER A 73 -3.07 -10.47 -14.78
C SER A 73 -1.95 -9.42 -14.89
N VAL A 74 -1.73 -8.60 -13.86
CA VAL A 74 -0.74 -7.52 -13.87
C VAL A 74 0.65 -8.05 -13.52
N ASP A 75 1.65 -7.73 -14.33
CA ASP A 75 3.05 -8.05 -14.05
C ASP A 75 3.83 -6.81 -13.56
N LYS A 76 4.94 -7.00 -12.86
CA LYS A 76 5.79 -5.86 -12.44
C LYS A 76 6.35 -5.09 -13.63
N ASN A 77 6.66 -5.77 -14.74
CA ASN A 77 7.23 -5.13 -15.93
C ASN A 77 6.24 -4.21 -16.67
N ASP A 78 4.94 -4.35 -16.39
CA ASP A 78 3.90 -3.47 -16.93
C ASP A 78 4.09 -1.99 -16.52
N PHE A 79 4.89 -1.72 -15.49
CA PHE A 79 5.13 -0.38 -14.95
C PHE A 79 6.50 0.19 -15.34
N ASN A 80 7.24 -0.45 -16.25
CA ASN A 80 8.59 0.02 -16.60
C ASN A 80 8.59 1.29 -17.47
N GLU A 81 7.59 1.46 -18.33
CA GLU A 81 7.48 2.61 -19.25
C GLU A 81 6.75 3.78 -18.60
N ASP A 82 5.45 3.60 -18.34
CA ASP A 82 4.60 4.62 -17.70
C ASP A 82 3.77 3.99 -16.57
N PRO A 83 4.30 4.00 -15.33
CA PRO A 83 3.56 3.49 -14.18
C PRO A 83 2.21 4.17 -13.98
N LEU A 84 2.09 5.47 -14.28
CA LEU A 84 0.87 6.24 -13.99
C LEU A 84 -0.24 5.87 -14.95
N LEU A 85 0.08 5.79 -16.24
CA LEU A 85 -0.85 5.31 -17.27
C LEU A 85 -1.33 3.90 -16.94
N LYS A 86 -0.42 2.98 -16.59
CA LYS A 86 -0.79 1.60 -16.25
C LYS A 86 -1.71 1.54 -15.02
N ILE A 87 -1.43 2.34 -13.97
CA ILE A 87 -2.31 2.44 -12.80
C ILE A 87 -3.71 2.92 -13.21
N ARG A 88 -3.80 3.94 -14.07
CA ARG A 88 -5.09 4.46 -14.57
C ARG A 88 -5.86 3.43 -15.38
N GLU A 89 -5.19 2.66 -16.23
CA GLU A 89 -5.82 1.58 -16.98
C GLU A 89 -6.42 0.52 -16.06
N ILE A 90 -5.66 0.08 -15.05
CA ILE A 90 -6.11 -0.91 -14.07
C ILE A 90 -7.25 -0.35 -13.22
N GLU A 91 -7.15 0.91 -12.80
CA GLU A 91 -8.21 1.64 -12.09
C GLU A 91 -9.49 1.69 -12.91
N GLY A 92 -9.40 2.00 -14.20
CA GLY A 92 -10.53 1.99 -15.13
C GLY A 92 -11.16 0.60 -15.30
N LYS A 93 -10.35 -0.47 -15.38
CA LYS A 93 -10.85 -1.86 -15.45
C LYS A 93 -11.64 -2.22 -14.19
N ILE A 94 -11.11 -1.93 -13.00
CA ILE A 94 -11.80 -2.19 -11.72
C ILE A 94 -13.05 -1.30 -11.61
N SER A 95 -12.94 -0.03 -11.95
CA SER A 95 -14.04 0.94 -11.91
C SER A 95 -15.24 0.46 -12.73
N LYS A 96 -15.01 0.00 -13.96
CA LYS A 96 -16.06 -0.54 -14.84
C LYS A 96 -16.77 -1.74 -14.23
N LYS A 97 -16.04 -2.67 -13.58
CA LYS A 97 -16.63 -3.83 -12.91
C LYS A 97 -17.52 -3.45 -11.72
N TYR A 98 -17.25 -2.31 -11.08
CA TYR A 98 -17.94 -1.87 -9.86
C TYR A 98 -18.83 -0.63 -10.04
N GLY A 99 -19.31 -0.38 -11.26
CA GLY A 99 -20.29 0.67 -11.55
C GLY A 99 -19.70 2.06 -11.81
N ASN A 100 -18.55 2.13 -12.47
CA ASN A 100 -17.88 3.36 -12.92
C ASN A 100 -17.63 4.39 -11.81
N ARG A 101 -17.09 3.91 -10.69
CA ARG A 101 -16.73 4.74 -9.52
C ARG A 101 -15.23 4.91 -9.38
N SER A 102 -14.81 5.97 -8.69
CA SER A 102 -13.40 6.18 -8.38
C SER A 102 -12.90 5.11 -7.40
N VAL A 103 -11.90 4.36 -7.84
CA VAL A 103 -11.28 3.27 -7.07
C VAL A 103 -9.77 3.44 -6.95
N LEU A 104 -9.21 4.58 -7.35
CA LEU A 104 -7.78 4.88 -7.36
C LEU A 104 -7.02 4.52 -6.07
N SER A 105 -7.55 4.89 -4.90
CA SER A 105 -6.91 4.54 -3.63
C SER A 105 -6.88 3.03 -3.40
N LEU A 106 -7.97 2.33 -3.73
CA LEU A 106 -8.05 0.88 -3.65
C LEU A 106 -7.07 0.22 -4.62
N THR A 107 -7.07 0.69 -5.87
CA THR A 107 -6.21 0.17 -6.93
C THR A 107 -4.74 0.25 -6.53
N THR A 108 -4.26 1.43 -6.11
CA THR A 108 -2.86 1.60 -5.71
C THR A 108 -2.48 0.77 -4.48
N LYS A 109 -3.39 0.60 -3.52
CA LYS A 109 -3.18 -0.27 -2.34
C LYS A 109 -3.01 -1.73 -2.72
N PHE A 110 -3.93 -2.28 -3.52
CA PHE A 110 -3.83 -3.68 -3.91
C PHE A 110 -2.67 -3.95 -4.89
N LEU A 111 -2.38 -3.01 -5.80
CA LEU A 111 -1.18 -3.11 -6.64
C LEU A 111 0.09 -3.08 -5.79
N TRP A 112 0.17 -2.25 -4.76
CA TRP A 112 1.31 -2.23 -3.85
C TRP A 112 1.47 -3.57 -3.10
N LEU A 113 0.39 -4.20 -2.64
CA LEU A 113 0.47 -5.51 -1.99
C LEU A 113 1.02 -6.61 -2.91
N LYS A 114 0.76 -6.51 -4.22
CA LYS A 114 1.28 -7.47 -5.21
C LYS A 114 2.71 -7.14 -5.68
N ILE A 115 2.99 -5.87 -5.95
CA ILE A 115 4.17 -5.44 -6.73
C ILE A 115 5.17 -4.65 -5.88
N LYS A 116 4.69 -3.98 -4.84
CA LYS A 116 5.38 -2.97 -4.05
C LYS A 116 5.86 -1.82 -4.95
N GLN A 117 7.06 -1.90 -5.51
CA GLN A 117 7.63 -0.87 -6.38
C GLN A 117 7.42 -1.18 -7.87
N PRO A 118 7.08 -0.16 -8.70
CA PRO A 118 7.19 1.28 -8.44
C PRO A 118 5.89 1.97 -7.92
N ILE A 119 4.95 1.21 -7.35
CA ILE A 119 3.63 1.72 -6.96
C ILE A 119 3.72 2.54 -5.68
N LEU A 120 3.15 3.75 -5.68
CA LEU A 120 2.92 4.55 -4.48
C LEU A 120 1.44 4.44 -4.10
N ILE A 121 1.17 4.29 -2.81
CA ILE A 121 -0.21 4.23 -2.34
C ILE A 121 -0.83 5.63 -2.40
N TYR A 122 -1.88 5.78 -3.19
CA TYR A 122 -2.68 7.00 -3.24
C TYR A 122 -3.67 7.00 -2.06
N ASP A 123 -3.34 7.72 -0.99
CA ASP A 123 -4.19 7.85 0.19
C ASP A 123 -4.74 9.26 0.35
N SER A 124 -5.99 9.39 0.82
CA SER A 124 -6.63 10.68 0.97
C SER A 124 -5.91 11.58 1.97
N GLN A 125 -5.36 11.03 3.06
CA GLN A 125 -4.63 11.83 4.05
C GLN A 125 -3.27 12.27 3.53
N ALA A 126 -2.54 11.36 2.87
CA ALA A 126 -1.26 11.72 2.27
C ALA A 126 -1.43 12.80 1.18
N ARG A 127 -2.50 12.70 0.38
CA ARG A 127 -2.87 13.72 -0.61
C ARG A 127 -3.15 15.08 0.04
N ILE A 128 -3.88 15.11 1.16
CA ILE A 128 -4.15 16.34 1.92
C ILE A 128 -2.83 16.95 2.42
N ALA A 129 -1.95 16.13 3.01
CA ALA A 129 -0.64 16.58 3.50
C ALA A 129 0.23 17.20 2.39
N LEU A 130 0.16 16.66 1.17
CA LEU A 130 0.89 17.17 0.01
C LEU A 130 0.17 18.35 -0.68
N ASN A 131 -1.02 18.74 -0.23
CA ASN A 131 -1.86 19.74 -0.88
C ASN A 131 -2.06 19.45 -2.39
N VAL A 132 -2.58 18.25 -2.68
CA VAL A 132 -2.84 17.77 -4.05
C VAL A 132 -4.36 17.67 -4.27
N PRO A 133 -4.90 18.11 -5.43
CA PRO A 133 -6.33 17.94 -5.74
C PRO A 133 -6.77 16.47 -5.73
N ASN A 134 -8.03 16.22 -5.41
CA ASN A 134 -8.55 14.85 -5.42
C ASN A 134 -8.62 14.30 -6.85
N GLY A 135 -8.01 13.13 -7.07
CA GLY A 135 -7.98 12.42 -8.35
C GLY A 135 -6.75 12.75 -9.20
N ASP A 136 -5.90 13.69 -8.78
CA ASP A 136 -4.70 14.11 -9.51
C ASP A 136 -3.49 13.22 -9.14
N LEU A 137 -3.40 12.06 -9.81
CA LEU A 137 -2.39 11.04 -9.54
C LEU A 137 -0.98 11.49 -9.92
N GLU A 138 -0.85 12.21 -11.04
CA GLU A 138 0.45 12.71 -11.55
C GLU A 138 1.06 13.68 -10.53
N LYS A 139 0.31 14.72 -10.17
CA LYS A 139 0.77 15.70 -9.18
C LYS A 139 0.99 15.06 -7.81
N TYR A 140 0.23 14.02 -7.46
CA TYR A 140 0.47 13.25 -6.25
C TYR A 140 1.85 12.58 -6.28
N TYR A 141 2.16 11.84 -7.35
CA TYR A 141 3.45 11.17 -7.50
C TYR A 141 4.62 12.16 -7.50
N ASP A 142 4.49 13.27 -8.24
CA ASP A 142 5.55 14.28 -8.31
C ASP A 142 5.83 14.88 -6.93
N LYS A 143 4.80 15.39 -6.24
CA LYS A 143 4.97 15.99 -4.92
C LYS A 143 5.44 14.98 -3.88
N TRP A 144 4.94 13.75 -3.94
CA TRP A 144 5.36 12.68 -3.06
C TRP A 144 6.86 12.38 -3.26
N ARG A 145 7.32 12.24 -4.51
CA ARG A 145 8.72 11.92 -4.84
C ARG A 145 9.68 13.02 -4.41
N VAL A 146 9.33 14.29 -4.66
CA VAL A 146 10.12 15.44 -4.21
C VAL A 146 10.21 15.44 -2.68
N SER A 147 9.06 15.40 -2.00
CA SER A 147 9.04 15.47 -0.53
C SER A 147 9.69 14.26 0.15
N PHE A 148 9.63 13.07 -0.46
CA PHE A 148 10.36 11.90 0.00
C PHE A 148 11.86 12.09 -0.18
N GLY A 149 12.30 12.61 -1.34
CA GLY A 149 13.70 12.91 -1.63
C GLY A 149 14.33 13.82 -0.58
N ASP A 150 13.63 14.90 -0.20
CA ASP A 150 14.08 15.87 0.79
C ASP A 150 14.30 15.27 2.19
N ARG A 151 13.59 14.19 2.52
CA ARG A 151 13.56 13.59 3.86
C ARG A 151 14.14 12.18 3.93
N LYS A 152 14.62 11.67 2.80
CA LYS A 152 15.07 10.29 2.64
C LYS A 152 16.15 9.91 3.66
N ASN A 153 17.10 10.81 3.91
CA ASN A 153 18.20 10.55 4.85
C ASN A 153 17.71 10.46 6.30
N GLU A 154 16.75 11.29 6.70
CA GLU A 154 16.13 11.23 8.03
C GLU A 154 15.37 9.92 8.22
N ILE A 155 14.62 9.48 7.21
CA ILE A 155 13.90 8.21 7.22
C ILE A 155 14.87 7.03 7.33
N ILE A 156 15.93 7.01 6.52
CA ILE A 156 16.96 5.94 6.57
C ILE A 156 17.58 5.87 7.96
N LYS A 157 17.93 7.02 8.55
CA LYS A 157 18.48 7.11 9.91
C LYS A 157 17.49 6.57 10.96
N ALA A 158 16.22 6.93 10.87
CA ALA A 158 15.21 6.42 11.79
C ALA A 158 15.01 4.90 11.63
N CYS A 159 15.08 4.38 10.40
CA CYS A 159 14.96 2.95 10.12
C CYS A 159 16.19 2.14 10.57
N SER A 160 17.40 2.71 10.57
CA SER A 160 18.62 1.99 10.97
C SER A 160 18.65 1.62 12.46
N GLU A 161 17.82 2.26 13.29
CA GLU A 161 17.70 1.97 14.71
C GLU A 161 16.71 0.82 15.00
N LEU A 162 15.81 0.49 14.07
CA LEU A 162 14.76 -0.53 14.27
C LEU A 162 15.28 -1.93 14.65
N PRO A 163 16.39 -2.46 14.09
CA PRO A 163 16.88 -3.79 14.48
C PRO A 163 17.21 -3.89 15.98
N LYS A 164 17.62 -2.78 16.61
CA LYS A 164 17.91 -2.73 18.06
C LYS A 164 16.65 -2.87 18.91
N MET A 165 15.47 -2.63 18.33
CA MET A 165 14.18 -2.68 19.00
C MET A 165 13.44 -4.02 18.78
N HIS A 166 14.09 -5.03 18.18
CA HIS A 166 13.44 -6.30 17.79
C HIS A 166 12.65 -6.98 18.93
N LEU A 167 13.17 -6.93 20.16
CA LEU A 167 12.53 -7.50 21.35
C LEU A 167 11.19 -6.85 21.73
N TYR A 168 10.92 -5.64 21.23
CA TYR A 168 9.71 -4.86 21.54
C TYR A 168 8.73 -4.81 20.36
N THR A 169 8.98 -5.60 19.30
CA THR A 169 8.06 -5.68 18.17
C THR A 169 6.86 -6.57 18.49
N ILE A 170 5.77 -6.38 17.74
CA ILE A 170 4.50 -7.08 17.96
C ILE A 170 4.56 -8.60 17.72
N ASP A 171 5.56 -9.06 16.96
CA ASP A 171 5.83 -10.47 16.61
C ASP A 171 7.35 -10.63 16.57
N ASN A 172 7.97 -10.88 17.73
CA ASN A 172 9.42 -10.95 17.86
C ASN A 172 10.01 -12.31 17.39
N GLU A 173 9.16 -13.33 17.21
CA GLU A 173 9.56 -14.62 16.62
C GLU A 173 9.89 -14.46 15.14
N VAL A 174 9.08 -13.69 14.41
CA VAL A 174 9.38 -13.37 13.00
C VAL A 174 10.21 -12.10 12.86
N GLY A 175 9.97 -11.10 13.71
CA GLY A 175 10.67 -9.83 13.76
C GLY A 175 12.05 -9.93 14.40
N THR A 176 12.88 -10.88 13.99
CA THR A 176 14.25 -11.02 14.48
C THR A 176 15.11 -9.81 14.09
N GLN A 177 16.21 -9.59 14.81
CA GLN A 177 17.14 -8.50 14.51
C GLN A 177 17.65 -8.56 13.07
N GLU A 178 18.03 -9.74 12.59
CA GLU A 178 18.51 -9.99 11.23
C GLU A 178 17.41 -9.74 10.19
N TYR A 179 16.19 -10.21 10.46
CA TYR A 179 15.05 -10.00 9.57
C TYR A 179 14.75 -8.51 9.43
N ILE A 180 14.66 -7.77 10.55
CA ILE A 180 14.40 -6.33 10.53
C ILE A 180 15.52 -5.60 9.80
N LYS A 181 16.79 -5.96 10.04
CA LYS A 181 17.94 -5.35 9.35
C LYS A 181 17.85 -5.54 7.83
N SER A 182 17.48 -6.73 7.37
CA SER A 182 17.25 -7.00 5.95
C SER A 182 16.06 -6.19 5.40
N LEU A 183 14.95 -6.20 6.13
CA LEU A 183 13.70 -5.52 5.77
C LEU A 183 13.92 -4.01 5.56
N VAL A 184 14.50 -3.32 6.54
CA VAL A 184 14.72 -1.87 6.48
C VAL A 184 15.78 -1.47 5.45
N GLY A 185 16.59 -2.41 4.97
CA GLY A 185 17.50 -2.17 3.84
C GLY A 185 16.77 -1.96 2.50
N ASN A 186 15.49 -2.29 2.42
CA ASN A 186 14.71 -2.15 1.20
C ASN A 186 14.17 -0.72 1.03
N SER A 187 14.32 -0.16 -0.18
CA SER A 187 13.82 1.18 -0.49
C SER A 187 12.30 1.32 -0.29
N TRP A 188 11.52 0.30 -0.68
CA TRP A 188 10.07 0.31 -0.50
C TRP A 188 9.65 0.44 0.96
N PHE A 189 10.46 -0.03 1.91
CA PHE A 189 10.16 0.11 3.34
C PHE A 189 10.22 1.59 3.75
N HIS A 190 11.25 2.31 3.29
CA HIS A 190 11.38 3.76 3.52
C HIS A 190 10.23 4.55 2.89
N GLU A 191 9.78 4.17 1.70
CA GLU A 191 8.62 4.79 1.04
C GLU A 191 7.36 4.63 1.92
N ARG A 192 7.17 3.46 2.53
CA ARG A 192 6.02 3.21 3.40
C ARG A 192 6.11 3.92 4.76
N VAL A 193 7.30 4.08 5.32
CA VAL A 193 7.50 4.94 6.49
C VAL A 193 7.09 6.38 6.16
N PHE A 194 7.44 6.86 4.97
CA PHE A 194 7.01 8.18 4.50
C PHE A 194 5.50 8.28 4.30
N ASP A 195 4.85 7.24 3.80
CA ASP A 195 3.39 7.19 3.69
C ASP A 195 2.70 7.31 5.06
N ILE A 196 3.23 6.63 6.10
CA ILE A 196 2.73 6.76 7.48
C ILE A 196 2.94 8.19 8.00
N TYR A 197 4.08 8.79 7.70
CA TYR A 197 4.35 10.19 8.05
C TYR A 197 3.31 11.12 7.41
N LEU A 198 3.11 11.04 6.08
CA LEU A 198 2.17 11.88 5.36
C LEU A 198 0.73 11.68 5.85
N TRP A 199 0.36 10.44 6.18
CA TRP A 199 -0.96 10.15 6.72
C TRP A 199 -1.21 10.84 8.07
N ASN A 200 -0.19 10.92 8.93
CA ASN A 200 -0.29 11.66 10.20
C ASN A 200 -0.32 13.18 10.00
N GLU A 201 0.41 13.70 9.02
CA GLU A 201 0.36 15.13 8.70
C GLU A 201 -1.00 15.55 8.14
N GLY A 202 -1.62 14.73 7.28
CA GLY A 202 -2.92 15.03 6.68
C GLY A 202 -4.11 14.90 7.64
N LYS A 203 -3.91 14.25 8.79
CA LYS A 203 -4.92 14.12 9.85
C LYS A 203 -5.11 15.38 10.70
N LYS A 204 -4.19 16.33 10.64
CA LYS A 204 -4.26 17.53 11.45
C LYS A 204 -5.44 18.40 10.96
N PRO A 205 -6.23 18.94 11.88
CA PRO A 205 -7.36 19.80 11.54
C PRO A 205 -6.93 21.07 10.79
#